data_AF-A0A918LBI1-F1
#
_entry.id   AF-A0A918LBI1-F1
#
_cell.length_a   1.000
_cell.length_b   1.000
_cell.length_c   1.000
_cell.angle_alpha   90.00
_cell.angle_beta   90.00
_cell.angle_gamma   90.00
#
_symmetry.space_group_name_H-M   'P 1'
#
loop_
_entity.id
_entity.type
_entity.pdbx_description
1 polymer ?
#
loop_
_entity_poly.entity_id
_entity_poly.type
_entity_poly.pdbx_seq_one_letter_code
_entity_poly.pdbx_strand_id
1 'polypeptide(L)'
;MGAVTATGADRAPKQDRSRATRQRLLAAAVACLAEHGWAGSTVSVVALRAGVSRGAAQHHFPTREDLFTAAVEYVAEERSLALRALFPEGAGDRRAVVAALVDLYTGPLFRAALHLWVAASDEEQLRGRVTELEARVGRETHRIAVALLAADESRPGVRETVQGLLDMARGLGLANLLTDDTPRRERVVAQWGALLDAALGDPADPVRD
;
A
#
# COMPACT_ATOMS: atom_id res chain seq x y z
N MET A 1 -46.34 -29.16 20.15
CA MET A 1 -45.68 -28.08 20.93
C MET A 1 -44.18 -28.34 20.86
N GLY A 2 -43.43 -27.87 19.87
CA GLY A 2 -43.18 -26.45 19.59
C GLY A 2 -41.66 -26.29 19.66
N ALA A 3 -40.97 -26.62 18.55
CA ALA A 3 -39.55 -26.42 18.40
C ALA A 3 -39.26 -24.92 18.28
N VAL A 4 -38.37 -24.40 19.10
CA VAL A 4 -37.83 -23.04 18.95
C VAL A 4 -36.35 -23.17 18.59
N THR A 5 -36.10 -23.10 17.29
CA THR A 5 -34.80 -22.81 16.70
C THR A 5 -34.40 -21.37 17.05
N ALA A 6 -33.39 -21.20 17.91
CA ALA A 6 -32.72 -19.92 18.09
C ALA A 6 -31.63 -19.77 17.02
N THR A 7 -31.96 -19.08 15.93
CA THR A 7 -31.04 -18.75 14.82
C THR A 7 -30.83 -17.23 14.80
N GLY A 8 -29.58 -16.76 14.86
CA GLY A 8 -29.22 -15.45 14.31
C GLY A 8 -28.30 -14.54 15.15
N ALA A 9 -28.45 -14.46 16.48
CA ALA A 9 -27.82 -13.37 17.25
C ALA A 9 -26.36 -13.61 17.68
N ASP A 10 -25.90 -14.86 17.79
CA ASP A 10 -24.59 -15.19 18.39
C ASP A 10 -23.42 -15.25 17.38
N ARG A 11 -23.70 -15.19 16.07
CA ARG A 11 -22.67 -15.25 15.02
C ARG A 11 -22.05 -13.89 14.69
N ALA A 12 -22.83 -12.80 14.76
CA ALA A 12 -22.35 -11.45 14.47
C ALA A 12 -21.28 -10.94 15.48
N PRO A 13 -21.46 -11.07 16.80
CA PRO A 13 -20.49 -10.56 17.79
C PRO A 13 -19.14 -11.29 17.76
N LYS A 14 -19.13 -12.55 17.30
CA LYS A 14 -17.90 -13.35 17.19
C LYS A 14 -17.11 -12.99 15.93
N GLN A 15 -17.81 -12.72 14.82
CA GLN A 15 -17.18 -12.34 13.55
C GLN A 15 -16.54 -10.94 13.64
N ASP A 16 -17.20 -9.98 14.29
CA ASP A 16 -16.66 -8.62 14.47
C ASP A 16 -15.41 -8.62 15.36
N ARG A 17 -15.42 -9.38 16.46
CA ARG A 17 -14.24 -9.57 17.32
C ARG A 17 -13.08 -10.24 16.58
N SER A 18 -13.39 -11.20 15.71
CA SER A 18 -12.39 -11.88 14.88
C SER A 18 -11.76 -10.92 13.86
N ARG A 19 -12.57 -10.08 13.20
CA ARG A 19 -12.09 -9.03 12.28
C ARG A 19 -11.21 -8.00 12.99
N ALA A 20 -11.66 -7.47 14.13
CA ALA A 20 -10.89 -6.51 14.92
C ALA A 20 -9.55 -7.09 15.41
N THR A 21 -9.55 -8.36 15.80
CA THR A 21 -8.31 -9.08 16.18
C THR A 21 -7.36 -9.20 14.99
N ARG A 22 -7.89 -9.58 13.82
CA ARG A 22 -7.10 -9.66 12.58
C ARG A 22 -6.47 -8.30 12.24
N GLN A 23 -7.23 -7.21 12.29
CA GLN A 23 -6.72 -5.86 12.01
C GLN A 23 -5.60 -5.44 12.98
N ARG A 24 -5.75 -5.71 14.28
CA ARG A 24 -4.69 -5.45 15.27
C ARG A 24 -3.41 -6.23 14.96
N LEU A 25 -3.52 -7.49 14.54
CA LEU A 25 -2.37 -8.31 14.14
C LEU A 25 -1.66 -7.73 12.90
N LEU A 26 -2.41 -7.28 11.89
CA LEU A 26 -1.84 -6.69 10.67
C LEU A 26 -1.11 -5.37 10.96
N ALA A 27 -1.74 -4.48 11.72
CA ALA A 27 -1.13 -3.21 12.11
C ALA A 27 0.15 -3.42 12.94
N ALA A 28 0.11 -4.35 13.90
CA ALA A 28 1.27 -4.73 14.68
C ALA A 28 2.36 -5.38 13.82
N ALA A 29 2.00 -6.19 12.83
CA ALA A 29 2.94 -6.82 11.90
C ALA A 29 3.71 -5.79 11.08
N VAL A 30 3.02 -4.81 10.49
CA VAL A 30 3.68 -3.73 9.73
C VAL A 30 4.63 -2.94 10.63
N ALA A 31 4.21 -2.60 11.84
CA ALA A 31 5.06 -1.87 12.78
C ALA A 31 6.30 -2.68 13.21
N CYS A 32 6.14 -3.98 13.48
CA CYS A 32 7.26 -4.87 13.78
C CYS A 32 8.24 -4.95 12.60
N LEU A 33 7.76 -5.12 11.36
CA LEU A 33 8.63 -5.10 10.18
C LEU A 33 9.36 -3.77 10.03
N ALA A 34 8.63 -2.66 10.19
CA ALA A 34 9.19 -1.33 10.06
C ALA A 34 10.24 -1.04 11.14
N GLU A 35 10.13 -1.59 12.35
CA GLU A 35 11.03 -1.29 13.48
C GLU A 35 12.16 -2.31 13.65
N HIS A 36 11.89 -3.59 13.39
CA HIS A 36 12.78 -4.71 13.72
C HIS A 36 13.24 -5.49 12.47
N GLY A 37 12.75 -5.14 11.29
CA GLY A 37 13.02 -5.86 10.05
C GLY A 37 12.45 -7.27 10.04
N TRP A 38 12.76 -8.04 8.99
CA TRP A 38 12.26 -9.40 8.79
C TRP A 38 12.71 -10.38 9.89
N ALA A 39 14.00 -10.38 10.21
CA ALA A 39 14.59 -11.32 11.16
C ALA A 39 14.07 -11.11 12.60
N GLY A 40 13.84 -9.87 13.02
CA GLY A 40 13.34 -9.52 14.35
C GLY A 40 11.82 -9.69 14.52
N SER A 41 11.09 -9.95 13.42
CA SER A 41 9.62 -9.96 13.42
C SER A 41 9.10 -11.39 13.33
N THR A 42 8.55 -11.91 14.43
CA THR A 42 7.93 -13.25 14.48
C THR A 42 6.44 -13.15 14.82
N VAL A 43 5.66 -14.19 14.51
CA VAL A 43 4.23 -14.26 14.88
C VAL A 43 4.04 -14.03 16.38
N SER A 44 4.95 -14.50 17.23
CA SER A 44 4.89 -14.29 18.68
C SER A 44 5.15 -12.82 19.09
N VAL A 45 6.14 -12.17 18.47
CA VAL A 45 6.43 -10.74 18.70
C VAL A 45 5.24 -9.88 18.28
N VAL A 46 4.65 -10.18 17.12
CA VAL A 46 3.46 -9.48 16.63
C VAL A 46 2.26 -9.70 17.55
N ALA A 47 2.02 -10.95 18.00
CA ALA A 47 0.93 -11.27 18.90
C ALA A 47 1.03 -10.48 20.22
N LEU A 48 2.24 -10.41 20.79
CA LEU A 48 2.53 -9.61 21.98
C LEU A 48 2.20 -8.13 21.75
N ARG A 49 2.70 -7.56 20.65
CA ARG A 49 2.45 -6.15 20.29
C ARG A 49 0.97 -5.85 20.05
N ALA A 50 0.25 -6.77 19.42
CA ALA A 50 -1.19 -6.63 19.16
C ALA A 50 -2.06 -6.79 20.42
N GLY A 51 -1.48 -7.25 21.55
CA GLY A 51 -2.25 -7.61 22.74
C GLY A 51 -3.19 -8.79 22.48
N VAL A 52 -2.69 -9.80 21.77
CA VAL A 52 -3.44 -11.01 21.36
C VAL A 52 -2.64 -12.24 21.79
N SER A 53 -3.34 -13.32 22.17
CA SER A 53 -2.65 -14.56 22.55
C SER A 53 -1.95 -15.20 21.35
N ARG A 54 -0.83 -15.89 21.59
CA ARG A 54 -0.09 -16.61 20.52
C ARG A 54 -0.98 -17.60 19.77
N GLY A 55 -1.83 -18.34 20.48
CA GLY A 55 -2.76 -19.30 19.86
C GLY A 55 -3.80 -18.63 18.96
N ALA A 56 -4.33 -17.46 19.37
CA ALA A 56 -5.24 -16.70 18.51
C ALA A 56 -4.53 -16.14 17.27
N ALA A 57 -3.29 -15.64 17.43
CA ALA A 57 -2.49 -15.17 16.30
C ALA A 57 -2.19 -16.30 15.30
N GLN A 58 -1.78 -17.48 15.77
CA GLN A 58 -1.52 -18.67 14.95
C GLN A 58 -2.79 -19.20 14.26
N HIS A 59 -3.95 -19.07 14.90
CA HIS A 59 -5.23 -19.41 14.28
C HIS A 59 -5.56 -18.49 13.09
N HIS A 60 -5.23 -17.20 13.19
CA HIS A 60 -5.43 -16.23 12.10
C HIS A 60 -4.35 -16.35 11.01
N PHE A 61 -3.10 -16.57 11.40
CA PHE A 61 -1.95 -16.63 10.51
C PHE A 61 -1.05 -17.80 10.93
N PRO A 62 -1.17 -18.95 10.26
CA PRO A 62 -0.41 -20.16 10.61
C PRO A 62 1.10 -19.94 10.48
N THR A 63 1.52 -19.17 9.48
CA THR A 63 2.93 -18.89 9.22
C THR A 63 3.23 -17.40 9.34
N ARG A 64 4.53 -17.11 9.48
CA ARG A 64 5.05 -15.74 9.51
C ARG A 64 4.85 -15.06 8.15
N GLU A 65 5.01 -15.81 7.08
CA GLU A 65 4.86 -15.41 5.69
C GLU A 65 3.40 -15.04 5.41
N ASP A 66 2.43 -15.85 5.88
CA ASP A 66 1.00 -15.52 5.79
C ASP A 66 0.68 -14.19 6.46
N LEU A 67 1.23 -13.97 7.66
CA LEU A 67 1.02 -12.76 8.44
C LEU A 67 1.55 -11.53 7.72
N PHE A 68 2.81 -11.55 7.27
CA PHE A 68 3.45 -10.36 6.73
C PHE A 68 3.01 -10.02 5.31
N THR A 69 2.77 -11.02 4.45
CA THR A 69 2.16 -10.77 3.13
C THR A 69 0.78 -10.14 3.30
N ALA A 70 -0.06 -10.68 4.20
CA ALA A 70 -1.37 -10.10 4.47
C ALA A 70 -1.29 -8.70 5.11
N ALA A 71 -0.28 -8.44 5.94
CA ALA A 71 -0.08 -7.15 6.59
C ALA A 71 0.28 -6.05 5.59
N VAL A 72 1.22 -6.32 4.68
CA VAL A 72 1.60 -5.37 3.62
C VAL A 72 0.43 -5.14 2.67
N GLU A 73 -0.28 -6.19 2.29
CA GLU A 73 -1.51 -6.09 1.49
C GLU A 73 -2.55 -5.18 2.14
N TYR A 74 -2.89 -5.45 3.41
CA TYR A 74 -3.92 -4.71 4.13
C TYR A 74 -3.59 -3.21 4.18
N VAL A 75 -2.35 -2.85 4.47
CA VAL A 75 -1.99 -1.43 4.57
C VAL A 75 -1.84 -0.79 3.17
N ALA A 76 -1.46 -1.54 2.13
CA ALA A 76 -1.49 -1.04 0.76
C ALA A 76 -2.92 -0.68 0.32
N GLU A 77 -3.92 -1.49 0.71
CA GLU A 77 -5.34 -1.22 0.47
C GLU A 77 -5.81 0.02 1.24
N GLU A 78 -5.49 0.13 2.53
CA GLU A 78 -5.82 1.32 3.35
C GLU A 78 -5.21 2.59 2.77
N ARG A 79 -3.96 2.53 2.27
CA ARG A 79 -3.31 3.68 1.62
C ARG A 79 -3.95 4.04 0.29
N SER A 80 -4.33 3.04 -0.50
CA SER A 80 -5.05 3.27 -1.76
C SER A 80 -6.39 3.97 -1.51
N LEU A 81 -7.10 3.57 -0.45
CA LEU A 81 -8.33 4.23 -0.03
C LEU A 81 -8.08 5.66 0.45
N ALA A 82 -7.07 5.86 1.30
CA ALA A 82 -6.70 7.19 1.79
C ALA A 82 -6.30 8.13 0.66
N LEU A 83 -5.53 7.64 -0.32
CA LEU A 83 -5.13 8.41 -1.50
C LEU A 83 -6.35 8.85 -2.31
N ARG A 84 -7.31 7.96 -2.57
CA ARG A 84 -8.57 8.33 -3.24
C ARG A 84 -9.35 9.38 -2.45
N ALA A 85 -9.36 9.28 -1.12
CA ALA A 85 -10.08 10.22 -0.26
C ALA A 85 -9.48 11.63 -0.24
N LEU A 86 -8.19 11.79 -0.56
CA LEU A 86 -7.56 13.12 -0.72
C LEU A 86 -8.09 13.88 -1.95
N PHE A 87 -8.64 13.16 -2.93
CA PHE A 87 -9.12 13.71 -4.18
C PHE A 87 -10.54 13.21 -4.48
N PRO A 88 -11.56 13.64 -3.71
CA PRO A 88 -12.92 13.11 -3.80
C PRO A 88 -13.58 13.36 -5.16
N GLU A 89 -13.22 14.45 -5.83
CA GLU A 89 -13.68 14.80 -7.19
C GLU A 89 -12.85 14.11 -8.30
N GLY A 90 -11.89 13.25 -7.93
CA GLY A 90 -11.02 12.53 -8.85
C GLY A 90 -9.79 13.34 -9.27
N ALA A 91 -9.88 14.02 -10.42
CA ALA A 91 -8.73 14.74 -10.99
C ALA A 91 -8.25 15.85 -10.06
N GLY A 92 -7.00 15.77 -9.61
CA GLY A 92 -6.37 16.75 -8.73
C GLY A 92 -5.42 17.68 -9.48
N ASP A 93 -5.01 18.76 -8.82
CA ASP A 93 -3.78 19.48 -9.21
C ASP A 93 -2.63 18.47 -9.37
N ARG A 94 -1.99 18.43 -10.54
CA ARG A 94 -1.01 17.38 -10.86
C ARG A 94 0.15 17.37 -9.88
N ARG A 95 0.58 18.55 -9.42
CA ARG A 95 1.61 18.65 -8.38
C ARG A 95 1.15 18.03 -7.06
N ALA A 96 -0.07 18.30 -6.62
CA ALA A 96 -0.65 17.66 -5.44
C ALA A 96 -0.76 16.14 -5.58
N VAL A 97 -1.17 15.64 -6.76
CA VAL A 97 -1.23 14.20 -7.04
C VAL A 97 0.16 13.56 -7.00
N VAL A 98 1.17 14.19 -7.62
CA VAL A 98 2.57 13.73 -7.55
C VAL A 98 3.06 13.69 -6.10
N ALA A 99 2.80 14.73 -5.31
CA ALA A 99 3.19 14.75 -3.89
C ALA A 99 2.55 13.59 -3.12
N ALA A 100 1.24 13.38 -3.28
CA ALA A 100 0.51 12.31 -2.61
C ALA A 100 1.00 10.91 -3.00
N LEU A 101 1.33 10.70 -4.29
CA LEU A 101 1.92 9.46 -4.78
C LEU A 101 3.33 9.24 -4.22
N VAL A 102 4.15 10.29 -4.11
CA VAL A 102 5.49 10.20 -3.49
C VAL A 102 5.39 9.84 -2.00
N ASP A 103 4.40 10.38 -1.29
CA ASP A 103 4.20 10.10 0.13
C ASP A 103 3.79 8.64 0.42
N LEU A 104 3.26 7.93 -0.57
CA LEU A 104 3.09 6.47 -0.49
C LEU A 104 4.41 5.73 -0.28
N TYR A 105 5.54 6.31 -0.67
CA TYR A 105 6.85 5.65 -0.61
C TYR A 105 7.78 6.21 0.46
N THR A 106 7.42 7.27 1.19
CA THR A 106 8.32 7.92 2.17
C THR A 106 8.05 7.53 3.63
N GLY A 107 6.98 6.77 3.91
CA GLY A 107 6.56 6.43 5.28
C GLY A 107 6.94 5.02 5.79
N PRO A 108 6.62 4.70 7.06
CA PRO A 108 7.00 3.43 7.72
C PRO A 108 6.52 2.15 7.00
N LEU A 109 5.38 2.21 6.30
CA LEU A 109 4.90 1.07 5.52
C LEU A 109 5.87 0.71 4.40
N PHE A 110 6.40 1.71 3.68
CA PHE A 110 7.34 1.44 2.60
C PHE A 110 8.59 0.77 3.14
N ARG A 111 9.07 1.20 4.31
CA ARG A 111 10.15 0.52 5.03
C ARG A 111 9.82 -0.94 5.37
N ALA A 112 8.61 -1.21 5.86
CA ALA A 112 8.15 -2.58 6.12
C ALA A 112 8.10 -3.43 4.84
N ALA A 113 7.57 -2.89 3.75
CA ALA A 113 7.51 -3.55 2.45
C ALA A 113 8.91 -3.86 1.90
N LEU A 114 9.88 -2.95 2.05
CA LEU A 114 11.26 -3.17 1.66
C LEU A 114 11.91 -4.34 2.43
N HIS A 115 11.67 -4.45 3.73
CA HIS A 115 12.15 -5.61 4.49
C HIS A 115 11.55 -6.92 3.98
N LEU A 116 10.27 -6.90 3.56
CA LEU A 116 9.62 -8.05 2.95
C LEU A 116 10.19 -8.37 1.55
N TRP A 117 10.51 -7.36 0.73
CA TRP A 117 11.13 -7.56 -0.59
C TRP A 117 12.53 -8.15 -0.49
N VAL A 118 13.34 -7.64 0.45
CA VAL A 118 14.68 -8.20 0.70
C VAL A 118 14.59 -9.64 1.20
N ALA A 119 13.64 -9.95 2.09
CA ALA A 119 13.42 -11.34 2.49
C ALA A 119 13.00 -12.23 1.29
N ALA A 120 12.13 -11.71 0.43
CA ALA A 120 11.68 -12.42 -0.77
C ALA A 120 12.76 -12.59 -1.85
N SER A 121 13.79 -11.74 -1.89
CA SER A 121 14.91 -11.94 -2.80
C SER A 121 15.73 -13.17 -2.41
N ASP A 122 15.80 -13.47 -1.11
CA ASP A 122 16.65 -14.53 -0.57
C ASP A 122 15.86 -15.85 -0.33
N GLU A 123 14.55 -15.77 -0.11
CA GLU A 123 13.68 -16.92 0.20
C GLU A 123 12.72 -17.27 -0.95
N GLU A 124 12.95 -18.39 -1.66
CA GLU A 124 12.12 -18.85 -2.80
C GLU A 124 10.63 -19.00 -2.46
N GLN A 125 10.34 -19.56 -1.27
CA GLN A 125 8.96 -19.78 -0.82
C GLN A 125 8.18 -18.47 -0.64
N LEU A 126 8.88 -17.38 -0.32
CA LEU A 126 8.30 -16.05 -0.14
C LEU A 126 8.22 -15.29 -1.46
N ARG A 127 9.18 -15.52 -2.38
CA ARG A 127 9.31 -14.83 -3.66
C ARG A 127 8.03 -14.84 -4.48
N GLY A 128 7.41 -16.01 -4.68
CA GLY A 128 6.17 -16.13 -5.44
C GLY A 128 5.05 -15.27 -4.85
N ARG A 129 4.82 -15.39 -3.54
CA ARG A 129 3.76 -14.67 -2.81
C ARG A 129 3.95 -13.16 -2.86
N VAL A 130 5.18 -12.70 -2.67
CA VAL A 130 5.50 -11.26 -2.69
C VAL A 130 5.43 -10.70 -4.11
N THR A 131 5.85 -11.46 -5.13
CA THR A 131 5.77 -11.01 -6.53
C THR A 131 4.32 -10.88 -6.98
N GLU A 132 3.45 -11.81 -6.61
CA GLU A 132 2.01 -11.74 -6.87
C GLU A 132 1.36 -10.54 -6.16
N LEU A 133 1.73 -10.31 -4.90
CA LEU A 133 1.27 -9.15 -4.13
C LEU A 133 1.72 -7.84 -4.79
N GLU A 134 3.00 -7.69 -5.11
CA GLU A 134 3.56 -6.50 -5.77
C GLU A 134 2.89 -6.24 -7.10
N ALA A 135 2.69 -7.27 -7.92
CA ALA A 135 2.02 -7.12 -9.20
C ALA A 135 0.57 -6.61 -9.03
N ARG A 136 -0.14 -7.06 -8.00
CA ARG A 136 -1.50 -6.59 -7.72
C ARG A 136 -1.53 -5.17 -7.17
N VAL A 137 -0.70 -4.88 -6.16
CA VAL A 137 -0.60 -3.54 -5.56
C VAL A 137 -0.15 -2.52 -6.60
N GLY A 138 0.90 -2.84 -7.38
CA GLY A 138 1.40 -1.98 -8.46
C GLY A 138 0.33 -1.67 -9.51
N ARG A 139 -0.45 -2.68 -9.95
CA ARG A 139 -1.57 -2.46 -10.87
C ARG A 139 -2.63 -1.53 -10.29
N GLU A 140 -2.94 -1.68 -9.00
CA GLU A 140 -3.94 -0.84 -8.35
C GLU A 140 -3.46 0.60 -8.18
N THR A 141 -2.23 0.80 -7.70
CA THR A 141 -1.61 2.13 -7.60
C THR A 141 -1.53 2.81 -8.96
N HIS A 142 -1.17 2.08 -10.02
CA HIS A 142 -1.16 2.62 -11.38
C HIS A 142 -2.54 3.07 -11.84
N ARG A 143 -3.59 2.27 -11.62
CA ARG A 143 -4.97 2.66 -11.95
C ARG A 143 -5.41 3.90 -11.19
N ILE A 144 -5.05 4.02 -9.91
CA ILE A 144 -5.36 5.21 -9.12
C ILE A 144 -4.62 6.42 -9.68
N ALA A 145 -3.32 6.30 -9.99
CA ALA A 145 -2.54 7.38 -10.57
C ALA A 145 -3.13 7.85 -11.91
N VAL A 146 -3.50 6.92 -12.80
CA VAL A 146 -4.17 7.24 -14.08
C VAL A 146 -5.46 8.03 -13.84
N ALA A 147 -6.30 7.59 -12.92
CA ALA A 147 -7.56 8.26 -12.61
C ALA A 147 -7.34 9.66 -12.01
N LEU A 148 -6.44 9.81 -11.05
CA LEU A 148 -6.16 11.08 -10.36
C LEU A 148 -5.47 12.10 -11.27
N LEU A 149 -4.69 11.64 -12.25
CA LEU A 149 -4.03 12.50 -13.23
C LEU A 149 -4.91 12.80 -14.46
N ALA A 150 -6.12 12.22 -14.53
CA ALA A 150 -6.97 12.21 -15.72
C ALA A 150 -6.19 11.78 -16.99
N ALA A 151 -5.34 10.77 -16.85
CA ALA A 151 -4.42 10.36 -17.90
C ALA A 151 -5.12 9.48 -18.94
N ASP A 152 -5.03 9.85 -20.22
CA ASP A 152 -5.50 9.03 -21.34
C ASP A 152 -4.40 8.09 -21.84
N GLU A 153 -4.42 6.85 -21.36
CA GLU A 153 -3.44 5.82 -21.75
C GLU A 153 -3.56 5.35 -23.21
N SER A 154 -4.58 5.78 -23.97
CA SER A 154 -4.64 5.49 -25.42
C SER A 154 -3.62 6.28 -26.22
N ARG A 155 -3.15 7.42 -25.68
CA ARG A 155 -2.10 8.24 -26.26
C ARG A 155 -0.73 7.58 -26.04
N PRO A 156 0.09 7.41 -27.10
CA PRO A 156 1.43 6.83 -26.97
C PRO A 156 2.28 7.56 -25.92
N GLY A 157 2.91 6.79 -25.02
CA GLY A 157 3.82 7.32 -24.00
C GLY A 157 3.15 7.74 -22.69
N VAL A 158 1.82 7.88 -22.62
CA VAL A 158 1.14 8.30 -21.38
C VAL A 158 1.26 7.25 -20.29
N ARG A 159 1.04 5.97 -20.64
CA ARG A 159 1.21 4.85 -19.72
C ARG A 159 2.62 4.81 -19.13
N GLU A 160 3.63 4.94 -19.98
CA GLU A 160 5.04 4.95 -19.60
C GLU A 160 5.38 6.16 -18.72
N THR A 161 4.76 7.31 -18.98
CA THR A 161 4.92 8.53 -18.18
C THR A 161 4.37 8.32 -16.77
N VAL A 162 3.17 7.76 -16.64
CA VAL A 162 2.55 7.46 -15.33
C VAL A 162 3.36 6.38 -14.59
N GLN A 163 3.80 5.33 -15.28
CA GLN A 163 4.64 4.30 -14.68
C GLN A 163 5.99 4.88 -14.23
N GLY A 164 6.62 5.74 -15.04
CA GLY A 164 7.86 6.42 -14.72
C GLY A 164 7.75 7.32 -13.49
N LEU A 165 6.62 8.00 -13.30
CA LEU A 165 6.32 8.74 -12.07
C LEU A 165 6.33 7.80 -10.85
N LEU A 166 5.68 6.64 -10.92
CA LEU A 166 5.62 5.68 -9.81
C LEU A 166 6.99 5.07 -9.50
N ASP A 167 7.77 4.75 -10.53
CA ASP A 167 9.12 4.22 -10.36
C ASP A 167 10.06 5.27 -9.76
N MET A 168 9.93 6.52 -10.18
CA MET A 168 10.64 7.65 -9.58
C MET A 168 10.21 7.87 -8.12
N ALA A 169 8.91 7.81 -7.82
CA ALA A 169 8.40 7.97 -6.46
C ALA A 169 8.94 6.88 -5.52
N ARG A 170 8.99 5.62 -5.98
CA ARG A 170 9.66 4.51 -5.28
C ARG A 170 11.14 4.80 -5.03
N GLY A 171 11.85 5.30 -6.05
CA GLY A 171 13.27 5.67 -5.95
C GLY A 171 13.54 6.78 -4.91
N LEU A 172 12.68 7.79 -4.86
CA LEU A 172 12.75 8.85 -3.83
C LEU A 172 12.48 8.30 -2.42
N GLY A 173 11.52 7.38 -2.30
CA GLY A 173 11.25 6.67 -1.05
C GLY A 173 12.46 5.89 -0.54
N LEU A 174 13.18 5.20 -1.45
CA LEU A 174 14.40 4.47 -1.11
C LEU A 174 15.52 5.41 -0.63
N ALA A 175 15.71 6.54 -1.29
CA ALA A 175 16.69 7.55 -0.88
C ALA A 175 16.40 8.13 0.52
N ASN A 176 15.11 8.27 0.87
CA ASN A 176 14.66 8.82 2.16
C ASN A 176 14.97 7.91 3.36
N LEU A 177 15.36 6.65 3.16
CA LEU A 177 15.69 5.73 4.25
C LEU A 177 17.02 6.08 4.95
N LEU A 178 17.94 6.71 4.23
CA LEU A 178 19.30 6.97 4.70
C LEU A 178 19.51 8.42 5.11
N THR A 179 18.87 9.36 4.40
CA THR A 179 19.02 10.79 4.62
C THR A 179 17.68 11.47 4.41
N ASP A 180 17.35 12.44 5.27
CA ASP A 180 16.24 13.35 5.02
C ASP A 180 16.62 14.32 3.89
N ASP A 181 16.09 14.04 2.69
CA ASP A 181 16.31 14.83 1.47
C ASP A 181 15.05 15.61 1.07
N THR A 182 14.23 16.00 2.07
CA THR A 182 12.97 16.73 1.87
C THR A 182 13.11 17.92 0.91
N PRO A 183 14.11 18.82 1.05
CA PRO A 183 14.23 19.96 0.14
C PRO A 183 14.43 19.57 -1.33
N ARG A 184 15.19 18.50 -1.61
CA ARG A 184 15.38 18.01 -2.98
C ARG A 184 14.12 17.32 -3.46
N ARG A 185 13.47 16.51 -2.62
CA ARG A 185 12.21 15.82 -2.95
C ARG A 185 11.13 16.80 -3.38
N GLU A 186 10.96 17.92 -2.67
CA GLU A 186 10.00 18.97 -3.03
C GLU A 186 10.28 19.57 -4.41
N ARG A 187 11.55 19.81 -4.76
CA ARG A 187 11.94 20.29 -6.09
C ARG A 187 11.66 19.27 -7.18
N VAL A 188 11.92 17.99 -6.92
CA VAL A 188 11.63 16.90 -7.87
C VAL A 188 10.13 16.77 -8.08
N VAL A 189 9.33 16.77 -7.01
CA VAL A 189 7.85 16.76 -7.07
C VAL A 189 7.33 17.94 -7.91
N ALA A 190 7.84 19.15 -7.69
CA ALA A 190 7.46 20.33 -8.46
C ALA A 190 7.77 20.16 -9.96
N GLN A 191 8.97 19.68 -10.29
CA GLN A 191 9.39 19.47 -11.67
C GLN A 191 8.52 18.40 -12.36
N TRP A 192 8.20 17.32 -11.68
CA TRP A 192 7.35 16.25 -12.23
C TRP A 192 5.91 16.68 -12.43
N GLY A 193 5.36 17.54 -11.56
CA GLY A 193 4.07 18.18 -11.81
C GLY A 193 4.06 18.91 -13.15
N ALA A 194 5.05 19.77 -13.39
CA ALA A 194 5.17 20.53 -14.64
C ALA A 194 5.41 19.63 -15.88
N LEU A 195 6.18 18.54 -15.74
CA LEU A 195 6.38 17.58 -16.84
C LEU A 195 5.08 16.84 -17.18
N LEU A 196 4.29 16.45 -16.16
CA LEU A 196 2.99 15.83 -16.38
C LEU A 196 2.01 16.82 -17.01
N ASP A 197 2.09 18.11 -16.67
CA ASP A 197 1.29 19.13 -17.33
C ASP A 197 1.54 19.19 -18.84
N ALA A 198 2.81 19.20 -19.23
CA ALA A 198 3.20 19.18 -20.64
C ALA A 198 2.84 17.85 -21.34
N ALA A 199 3.05 16.71 -20.68
CA ALA A 199 2.87 15.39 -21.29
C ALA A 199 1.39 15.02 -21.46
N LEU A 200 0.57 15.34 -20.46
CA LEU A 200 -0.84 14.95 -20.45
C LEU A 200 -1.74 16.00 -21.12
N GLY A 201 -1.27 17.23 -21.32
CA GLY A 201 -2.06 18.32 -21.89
C GLY A 201 -3.05 18.93 -20.88
N ASP A 202 -3.79 19.96 -21.29
CA ASP A 202 -4.82 20.54 -20.43
C ASP A 202 -6.04 19.59 -20.38
N PRO A 203 -6.54 19.18 -19.20
CA PRO A 203 -7.79 18.40 -19.12
C PRO A 203 -9.00 19.10 -19.79
N ALA A 204 -8.90 20.40 -20.09
CA ALA A 204 -9.95 21.19 -20.71
C ALA A 204 -9.87 21.32 -22.25
N ASP A 205 -8.87 20.78 -22.93
CA ASP A 205 -8.72 20.92 -24.39
C ASP A 205 -9.12 19.60 -25.09
N PRO A 206 -10.35 19.47 -25.61
CA PRO A 206 -10.71 18.31 -26.40
C PRO A 206 -9.93 18.40 -27.71
N VAL A 207 -9.12 17.38 -27.97
CA VAL A 207 -8.47 17.01 -29.24
C VAL A 207 -8.82 17.96 -30.38
N ARG A 208 -7.89 18.85 -30.74
CA ARG A 208 -7.91 19.47 -32.06
C ARG A 208 -7.48 18.40 -33.06
N ASP A 209 -8.45 17.98 -33.88
CA ASP A 209 -8.26 17.18 -35.10
C ASP A 209 -7.14 17.70 -36.01
#